data_AF-A0A9E5NS36-F1
#
_entry.id   AF-A0A9E5NS36-F1
#
_cell.length_a   1.000
_cell.length_b   1.000
_cell.length_c   1.000
_cell.angle_alpha   90.00
_cell.angle_beta   90.00
_cell.angle_gamma   90.00
#
_symmetry.space_group_name_H-M   'P 1'
#
loop_
_entity.id
_entity.type
_entity.pdbx_description
1 polymer ?
#
loop_
_entity_poly.entity_id
_entity_poly.type
_entity_poly.pdbx_seq_one_letter_code
_entity_poly.pdbx_strand_id
1 'polypeptide(L)'
;MTRDRRGYTLIEMVVVMVMLAVVVAVAVPRGLKTSPQLQVDLGARGLTRDLEKVRMRAIAVKRRVRVSFVEGEGFYTAYVDMSPGRSGTIEGTADEVHESRLVTRGSSGGIPGVNLPKGVVFGFGDAAAGPLGASVSDPITLEGDRVEFDSRGMIVPAGTGGVIFLTHEDDPSAVAAVSISGAGAFRAWRYRGGGWSE
;
A
#
# COMPACT_ATOMS: atom_id res chain seq x y z
N MET A 1 54.63 -45.74 -6.15
CA MET A 1 53.35 -45.15 -5.70
C MET A 1 52.65 -44.53 -6.90
N THR A 2 51.87 -45.31 -7.64
CA THR A 2 51.10 -44.83 -8.79
C THR A 2 49.65 -44.68 -8.36
N ARG A 3 49.19 -43.42 -8.28
CA ARG A 3 47.81 -43.06 -8.00
C ARG A 3 46.93 -43.50 -9.18
N ASP A 4 46.03 -44.44 -8.92
CA ASP A 4 44.96 -44.82 -9.83
C ASP A 4 44.01 -43.61 -10.00
N ARG A 5 44.18 -42.85 -11.09
CA ARG A 5 43.22 -41.81 -11.48
C ARG A 5 42.11 -42.48 -12.28
N ARG A 6 41.10 -42.99 -11.59
CA ARG A 6 39.87 -43.49 -12.23
C ARG A 6 39.04 -42.29 -12.68
N GLY A 7 38.95 -42.10 -14.00
CA GLY A 7 38.07 -41.12 -14.62
C GLY A 7 36.62 -41.62 -14.61
N TYR A 8 35.68 -40.68 -14.42
CA TYR A 8 34.24 -40.96 -14.45
C TYR A 8 33.79 -41.37 -15.85
N THR A 9 32.77 -42.24 -15.90
CA THR A 9 32.23 -42.74 -17.18
C THR A 9 31.24 -41.74 -17.79
N LEU A 10 31.10 -41.72 -19.12
CA LEU A 10 30.13 -40.86 -19.80
C LEU A 10 28.69 -41.12 -19.33
N ILE A 11 28.35 -42.39 -19.08
CA ILE A 11 27.03 -42.79 -18.58
C ILE A 11 26.76 -42.20 -17.18
N GLU A 12 27.78 -42.17 -16.33
CA GLU A 12 27.67 -41.62 -14.98
C GLU A 12 27.41 -40.11 -15.00
N MET A 13 28.05 -39.37 -15.92
CA MET A 13 27.76 -37.94 -16.11
C MET A 13 26.33 -37.70 -16.61
N VAL A 14 25.82 -38.52 -17.53
CA VAL A 14 24.45 -38.40 -18.02
C VAL A 14 23.44 -38.68 -16.90
N VAL A 15 23.67 -39.72 -16.09
CA VAL A 15 22.80 -40.06 -14.96
C VAL A 15 22.79 -38.93 -13.92
N VAL A 16 23.96 -38.36 -13.59
CA VAL A 16 24.06 -37.23 -12.67
C VAL A 16 23.32 -36.01 -13.21
N MET A 17 23.44 -35.69 -14.50
CA MET A 17 22.71 -34.58 -15.13
C MET A 17 21.19 -34.79 -15.09
N VAL A 18 20.71 -36.00 -15.37
CA VAL A 18 19.28 -36.33 -15.29
C VAL A 18 18.77 -36.22 -13.86
N MET A 19 19.53 -36.74 -12.88
CA MET A 19 19.20 -36.58 -11.47
C MET A 19 19.14 -35.11 -11.05
N LEU A 20 20.10 -34.29 -11.50
CA LEU A 20 20.13 -32.85 -11.21
C LEU A 20 18.93 -32.12 -11.84
N ALA A 21 18.56 -32.47 -13.08
CA ALA A 21 17.39 -31.91 -13.75
C ALA A 21 16.09 -32.25 -13.01
N VAL A 22 15.95 -33.47 -12.53
CA VAL A 22 14.79 -33.90 -11.72
C VAL A 22 14.74 -33.15 -10.39
N VAL A 23 15.88 -33.01 -9.70
CA VAL A 23 15.96 -32.25 -8.42
C VAL A 23 15.56 -30.79 -8.64
N VAL A 24 16.08 -30.13 -9.68
CA VAL A 24 15.72 -28.74 -10.00
C VAL A 24 14.23 -28.62 -10.36
N ALA A 25 13.70 -29.53 -11.18
CA ALA A 25 12.29 -29.51 -11.59
C ALA A 25 11.32 -29.65 -10.40
N VAL A 26 11.68 -30.46 -9.39
CA VAL A 26 10.84 -30.68 -8.20
C VAL A 26 11.05 -29.60 -7.13
N ALA A 27 12.24 -29.00 -7.04
CA ALA A 27 12.57 -28.01 -6.01
C ALA A 27 12.01 -26.61 -6.29
N VAL A 28 11.80 -26.23 -7.56
CA VAL A 28 11.53 -24.84 -7.94
C VAL A 28 10.11 -24.29 -7.62
N PRO A 29 8.98 -25.03 -7.67
CA PRO A 29 7.67 -24.35 -7.73
C PRO A 29 6.95 -24.10 -6.38
N ARG A 30 7.54 -24.37 -5.21
CA ARG A 30 6.79 -24.32 -3.94
C ARG A 30 6.93 -23.04 -3.09
N GLY A 31 7.84 -22.13 -3.43
CA GLY A 31 8.25 -21.04 -2.53
C GLY A 31 7.73 -19.62 -2.81
N LEU A 32 6.98 -19.36 -3.88
CA LEU A 32 6.67 -17.99 -4.33
C LEU A 32 5.31 -17.44 -3.86
N LYS A 33 4.69 -18.03 -2.84
CA LYS A 33 3.51 -17.40 -2.22
C LYS A 33 4.00 -16.22 -1.39
N THR A 34 3.72 -15.01 -1.85
CA THR A 34 4.04 -13.80 -1.08
C THR A 34 3.20 -13.80 0.19
N SER A 35 3.83 -13.56 1.34
CA SER A 35 3.13 -13.53 2.62
C SER A 35 2.05 -12.46 2.62
N PRO A 36 0.77 -12.78 2.92
CA PRO A 36 -0.30 -11.81 3.08
C PRO A 36 0.06 -10.66 4.02
N GLN A 37 0.68 -10.99 5.16
CA GLN A 37 1.17 -10.02 6.14
C GLN A 37 2.17 -9.03 5.55
N LEU A 38 3.09 -9.52 4.71
CA LEU A 38 4.06 -8.66 4.06
C LEU A 38 3.38 -7.71 3.07
N GLN A 39 2.33 -8.16 2.35
CA GLN A 39 1.62 -7.32 1.40
C GLN A 39 0.88 -6.17 2.09
N VAL A 40 0.14 -6.44 3.17
CA VAL A 40 -0.56 -5.39 3.92
C VAL A 40 0.42 -4.40 4.57
N ASP A 41 1.55 -4.88 5.08
CA ASP A 41 2.62 -4.05 5.63
C ASP A 41 3.23 -3.12 4.57
N LEU A 42 3.49 -3.65 3.37
CA LEU A 42 3.98 -2.88 2.23
C LEU A 42 2.94 -1.86 1.76
N GLY A 43 1.66 -2.23 1.77
CA GLY A 43 0.54 -1.35 1.46
C GLY A 43 0.47 -0.16 2.41
N ALA A 44 0.48 -0.40 3.72
CA ALA A 44 0.42 0.65 4.74
C ALA A 44 1.62 1.61 4.67
N ARG A 45 2.82 1.06 4.47
CA ARG A 45 4.06 1.86 4.32
C ARG A 45 4.07 2.63 3.00
N GLY A 46 3.59 2.04 1.92
CA GLY A 46 3.40 2.69 0.63
C GLY A 46 2.47 3.89 0.75
N LEU A 47 1.28 3.66 1.30
CA LEU A 47 0.29 4.70 1.56
C LEU A 47 0.85 5.83 2.42
N THR A 48 1.56 5.52 3.51
CA THR A 48 2.19 6.55 4.35
C THR A 48 3.18 7.42 3.57
N ARG A 49 4.02 6.82 2.72
CA ARG A 49 4.96 7.57 1.87
C ARG A 49 4.25 8.44 0.84
N ASP A 50 3.19 7.92 0.24
CA ASP A 50 2.41 8.64 -0.76
C ASP A 50 1.64 9.81 -0.12
N LEU A 51 1.10 9.64 1.09
CA LEU A 51 0.52 10.73 1.88
C LEU A 51 1.54 11.83 2.19
N GLU A 52 2.75 11.49 2.63
CA GLU A 52 3.82 12.49 2.84
C GLU A 52 4.20 13.19 1.54
N LYS A 53 4.30 12.45 0.43
CA LYS A 53 4.57 13.03 -0.89
C LYS A 53 3.49 14.02 -1.30
N VAL A 54 2.21 13.68 -1.11
CA VAL A 54 1.08 14.56 -1.43
C VAL A 54 1.05 15.78 -0.52
N ARG A 55 1.33 15.63 0.78
CA ARG A 55 1.48 16.77 1.70
C ARG A 55 2.58 17.73 1.23
N MET A 56 3.77 17.20 0.92
CA MET A 56 4.88 18.00 0.42
C MET A 56 4.50 18.69 -0.89
N ARG A 57 3.69 18.02 -1.73
CA ARG A 57 3.15 18.63 -2.94
C ARG A 57 2.28 19.84 -2.63
N ALA A 58 1.34 19.73 -1.69
CA ALA A 58 0.46 20.84 -1.26
C ALA A 58 1.26 22.08 -0.84
N ILE A 59 2.32 21.86 -0.06
CA ILE A 59 3.26 22.90 0.37
C ILE A 59 3.99 23.52 -0.85
N ALA A 60 4.52 22.68 -1.74
CA ALA A 60 5.30 23.12 -2.89
C ALA A 60 4.47 23.96 -3.89
N VAL A 61 3.23 23.57 -4.16
CA VAL A 61 2.34 24.30 -5.08
C VAL A 61 1.57 25.43 -4.41
N LYS A 62 1.64 25.54 -3.07
CA LYS A 62 0.90 26.51 -2.24
C LYS A 62 -0.61 26.48 -2.51
N ARG A 63 -1.17 25.28 -2.65
CA ARG A 63 -2.59 25.02 -2.96
C ARG A 63 -3.09 23.85 -2.11
N ARG A 64 -4.41 23.73 -2.00
CA ARG A 64 -5.04 22.58 -1.34
C ARG A 64 -4.87 21.33 -2.19
N VAL A 65 -4.68 20.19 -1.54
CA VAL A 65 -4.58 18.90 -2.21
C VAL A 65 -5.42 17.88 -1.46
N ARG A 66 -6.31 17.18 -2.17
CA ARG A 66 -7.17 16.12 -1.62
C ARG A 66 -6.65 14.77 -2.04
N VAL A 67 -6.51 13.84 -1.10
CA VAL A 67 -6.37 12.41 -1.39
C VAL A 67 -7.75 11.79 -1.22
N SER A 68 -8.20 11.04 -2.23
CA SER A 68 -9.49 10.32 -2.21
C SER A 68 -9.23 8.83 -2.32
N PHE A 69 -9.87 8.08 -1.44
CA PHE A 69 -9.84 6.63 -1.40
C PHE A 69 -11.11 6.07 -2.05
N VAL A 70 -10.97 4.97 -2.77
CA VAL A 70 -12.07 4.24 -3.42
C VAL A 70 -12.09 2.85 -2.82
N GLU A 71 -12.90 2.69 -1.77
CA GLU A 71 -12.92 1.48 -0.92
C GLU A 71 -13.09 0.19 -1.74
N GLY A 72 -14.13 0.15 -2.57
CA GLY A 72 -14.49 -1.03 -3.36
C GLY A 72 -13.49 -1.43 -4.46
N GLU A 73 -12.50 -0.60 -4.75
CA GLU A 73 -11.51 -0.84 -5.82
C GLU A 73 -10.09 -1.03 -5.29
N GLY A 74 -9.84 -0.86 -3.98
CA GLY A 74 -8.49 -0.90 -3.44
C GLY A 74 -7.59 0.15 -4.11
N PHE A 75 -8.14 1.32 -4.37
CA PHE A 75 -7.51 2.39 -5.15
C PHE A 75 -7.56 3.71 -4.40
N TYR A 76 -6.57 4.57 -4.65
CA TYR A 76 -6.63 5.96 -4.23
C TYR A 76 -5.90 6.87 -5.20
N THR A 77 -6.29 8.14 -5.21
CA THR A 77 -5.68 9.17 -6.05
C THR A 77 -5.65 10.51 -5.32
N ALA A 78 -4.96 11.49 -5.89
CA ALA A 78 -4.86 12.83 -5.34
C ALA A 78 -5.19 13.90 -6.37
N TYR A 79 -5.74 15.02 -5.91
CA TYR A 79 -6.19 16.14 -6.72
C TYR A 79 -5.66 17.44 -6.13
N VAL A 80 -5.03 18.28 -6.95
CA VAL A 80 -4.61 19.62 -6.55
C VAL A 80 -5.70 20.62 -6.91
N ASP A 81 -6.04 21.54 -6.01
CA ASP A 81 -6.94 22.66 -6.29
C ASP A 81 -6.39 23.51 -7.45
N MET A 82 -7.02 23.40 -8.62
CA MET A 82 -6.71 24.21 -9.80
C MET A 82 -7.70 25.36 -10.02
N SER A 83 -8.62 25.58 -9.08
CA SER A 83 -9.64 26.62 -9.19
C SER A 83 -9.02 28.03 -9.35
N PRO A 84 -9.69 28.93 -10.09
CA PRO A 84 -9.32 30.33 -10.14
C PRO A 84 -9.29 30.95 -8.74
N GLY A 85 -8.25 31.72 -8.44
CA GLY A 85 -8.12 32.38 -7.13
C GLY A 85 -7.82 31.45 -5.95
N ARG A 86 -7.63 30.13 -6.18
CA ARG A 86 -7.36 29.14 -5.11
C ARG A 86 -8.50 29.09 -4.09
N SER A 87 -9.75 28.96 -4.57
CA SER A 87 -10.93 28.92 -3.70
C SER A 87 -10.94 27.69 -2.78
N GLY A 88 -10.08 26.69 -3.06
CA GLY A 88 -10.08 25.41 -2.38
C GLY A 88 -11.12 24.44 -2.94
N THR A 89 -11.73 24.77 -4.07
CA THR A 89 -12.64 23.87 -4.79
C THR A 89 -11.81 22.87 -5.57
N ILE A 90 -12.10 21.57 -5.37
CA ILE A 90 -11.49 20.47 -6.11
C ILE A 90 -12.59 19.80 -6.92
N GLU A 91 -12.48 19.87 -8.24
CA GLU A 91 -13.52 19.49 -9.20
C GLU A 91 -13.40 18.02 -9.67
N GLY A 92 -12.26 17.37 -9.40
CA GLY A 92 -11.99 15.99 -9.79
C GLY A 92 -11.49 15.84 -11.23
N THR A 93 -10.84 16.87 -11.80
CA THR A 93 -10.44 16.84 -13.22
C THR A 93 -9.12 16.09 -13.44
N ALA A 94 -8.87 15.64 -14.68
CA ALA A 94 -7.61 14.98 -15.04
C ALA A 94 -6.38 15.86 -14.82
N ASP A 95 -6.50 17.17 -15.02
CA ASP A 95 -5.41 18.13 -14.79
C ASP A 95 -5.08 18.23 -13.30
N GLU A 96 -6.09 18.26 -12.42
CA GLU A 96 -5.90 18.26 -10.97
C GLU A 96 -5.17 17.00 -10.49
N VAL A 97 -5.49 15.85 -11.10
CA VAL A 97 -4.82 14.58 -10.82
C VAL A 97 -3.37 14.60 -11.29
N HIS A 98 -3.12 15.06 -12.52
CA HIS A 98 -1.77 15.15 -13.06
C HIS A 98 -0.90 16.09 -12.21
N GLU A 99 -1.45 17.21 -11.78
CA GLU A 99 -0.75 18.20 -10.96
C GLU A 99 -0.41 17.67 -9.56
N SER A 100 -1.17 16.69 -9.03
CA SER A 100 -0.85 16.03 -7.75
C SER A 100 0.49 15.26 -7.79
N ARG A 101 0.92 14.84 -8.98
CA ARG A 101 2.08 13.96 -9.21
C ARG A 101 2.01 12.63 -8.47
N LEU A 102 0.83 12.22 -8.01
CA LEU A 102 0.55 10.87 -7.51
C LEU A 102 0.04 9.98 -8.65
N VAL A 103 0.73 10.03 -9.79
CA VAL A 103 0.41 9.24 -10.98
C VAL A 103 1.31 8.02 -10.99
N THR A 104 0.72 6.82 -10.95
CA THR A 104 1.44 5.55 -11.14
C THR A 104 0.90 4.81 -12.35
N ARG A 105 1.23 3.52 -12.47
CA ARG A 105 0.63 2.64 -13.50
C ARG A 105 -0.80 2.21 -13.15
N GLY A 106 -1.28 2.47 -11.93
CA GLY A 106 -2.64 2.15 -11.50
C GLY A 106 -3.66 3.16 -12.03
N SER A 107 -4.87 2.68 -12.28
CA SER A 107 -6.03 3.52 -12.62
C SER A 107 -7.34 2.84 -12.21
N SER A 108 -8.33 3.68 -11.92
CA SER A 108 -9.70 3.32 -11.57
C SER A 108 -10.65 4.23 -12.34
N GLY A 109 -11.63 3.68 -13.07
CA GLY A 109 -12.56 4.48 -13.87
C GLY A 109 -11.91 5.44 -14.89
N GLY A 110 -10.67 5.14 -15.34
CA GLY A 110 -9.89 6.03 -16.22
C GLY A 110 -9.10 7.12 -15.49
N ILE A 111 -9.23 7.23 -14.17
CA ILE A 111 -8.50 8.17 -13.32
C ILE A 111 -7.19 7.50 -12.88
N PRO A 112 -6.01 8.07 -13.17
CA PRO A 112 -4.75 7.51 -12.71
C PRO A 112 -4.58 7.73 -11.20
N GLY A 113 -3.86 6.82 -10.55
CA GLY A 113 -3.61 6.88 -9.12
C GLY A 113 -2.74 5.73 -8.66
N VAL A 114 -3.00 5.21 -7.47
CA VAL A 114 -2.25 4.12 -6.86
C VAL A 114 -3.21 2.96 -6.56
N ASN A 115 -2.88 1.78 -7.08
CA ASN A 115 -3.52 0.54 -6.67
C ASN A 115 -2.83 0.03 -5.40
N LEU A 116 -3.61 -0.49 -4.46
CA LEU A 116 -3.08 -1.26 -3.35
C LEU A 116 -2.31 -2.49 -3.87
N PRO A 117 -1.36 -3.04 -3.09
CA PRO A 117 -0.67 -4.27 -3.46
C PRO A 117 -1.66 -5.39 -3.77
N LYS A 118 -1.25 -6.35 -4.60
CA LYS A 118 -2.10 -7.46 -5.01
C LYS A 118 -2.67 -8.18 -3.77
N GLY A 119 -3.99 -8.38 -3.77
CA GLY A 119 -4.72 -9.05 -2.70
C GLY A 119 -4.98 -8.19 -1.46
N VAL A 120 -4.49 -6.94 -1.43
CA VAL A 120 -4.77 -6.00 -0.34
C VAL A 120 -5.97 -5.15 -0.71
N VAL A 121 -6.95 -5.10 0.19
CA VAL A 121 -8.16 -4.29 0.06
C VAL A 121 -8.29 -3.37 1.28
N PHE A 122 -9.12 -2.33 1.17
CA PHE A 122 -9.53 -1.57 2.34
C PHE A 122 -10.42 -2.46 3.21
N GLY A 123 -10.00 -2.71 4.45
CA GLY A 123 -10.73 -3.56 5.38
C GLY A 123 -9.98 -3.80 6.67
N PHE A 124 -10.70 -4.07 7.75
CA PHE A 124 -10.14 -4.29 9.08
C PHE A 124 -9.96 -5.78 9.45
N GLY A 125 -10.38 -6.72 8.58
CA GLY A 125 -10.20 -8.15 8.79
C GLY A 125 -10.67 -8.62 10.16
N ASP A 126 -9.85 -9.41 10.86
CA ASP A 126 -10.10 -9.92 12.21
C ASP A 126 -9.80 -8.89 13.33
N ALA A 127 -9.47 -7.63 13.01
CA ALA A 127 -9.20 -6.63 14.02
C ALA A 127 -10.50 -6.18 14.71
N ALA A 128 -10.60 -6.45 16.02
CA ALA A 128 -11.77 -6.07 16.83
C ALA A 128 -11.78 -4.59 17.24
N ALA A 129 -10.64 -3.91 17.14
CA ALA A 129 -10.47 -2.48 17.37
C ALA A 129 -9.28 -1.99 16.56
N GLY A 130 -9.27 -0.71 16.20
CA GLY A 130 -8.18 -0.08 15.50
C GLY A 130 -7.05 0.42 16.42
N PRO A 131 -5.93 0.88 15.82
CA PRO A 131 -4.84 1.48 16.58
C PRO A 131 -5.36 2.67 17.39
N LEU A 132 -4.80 2.85 18.59
CA LEU A 132 -5.19 3.91 19.54
C LEU A 132 -6.67 3.85 19.98
N GLY A 133 -7.32 2.70 19.84
CA GLY A 133 -8.73 2.51 20.23
C GLY A 133 -9.74 3.02 19.19
N ALA A 134 -9.32 3.25 17.95
CA ALA A 134 -10.25 3.60 16.87
C ALA A 134 -11.31 2.52 16.67
N SER A 135 -12.55 2.91 16.37
CA SER A 135 -13.62 1.96 16.05
C SER A 135 -13.41 1.30 14.68
N VAL A 136 -13.80 0.03 14.55
CA VAL A 136 -13.74 -0.76 13.31
C VAL A 136 -15.13 -0.91 12.68
N SER A 137 -15.80 0.21 12.45
CA SER A 137 -17.11 0.24 11.78
C SER A 137 -17.02 0.50 10.28
N ASP A 138 -15.87 1.01 9.83
CA ASP A 138 -15.61 1.46 8.47
C ASP A 138 -14.12 1.24 8.17
N PRO A 139 -13.74 0.62 7.03
CA PRO A 139 -12.35 0.51 6.60
C PRO A 139 -11.62 1.84 6.45
N ILE A 140 -12.33 2.93 6.14
CA ILE A 140 -11.75 4.27 6.02
C ILE A 140 -12.52 5.19 6.95
N THR A 141 -12.02 5.43 8.16
CA THR A 141 -12.74 6.26 9.14
C THR A 141 -12.64 7.77 8.87
N LEU A 142 -12.12 8.16 7.69
CA LEU A 142 -12.00 9.55 7.29
C LEU A 142 -13.35 10.01 6.72
N GLU A 143 -13.76 11.23 7.06
CA GLU A 143 -15.01 11.77 6.55
C GLU A 143 -15.02 11.81 5.01
N GLY A 144 -15.96 11.07 4.41
CA GLY A 144 -16.14 11.02 2.96
C GLY A 144 -14.95 10.43 2.20
N ASP A 145 -14.25 9.47 2.80
CA ASP A 145 -13.15 8.68 2.23
C ASP A 145 -12.03 9.53 1.65
N ARG A 146 -11.72 10.64 2.33
CA ARG A 146 -10.74 11.60 1.86
C ARG A 146 -9.98 12.29 2.97
N VAL A 147 -8.80 12.80 2.63
CA VAL A 147 -8.04 13.74 3.48
C VAL A 147 -7.56 14.90 2.62
N GLU A 148 -7.64 16.12 3.15
CA GLU A 148 -7.16 17.32 2.46
C GLU A 148 -6.01 17.97 3.22
N PHE A 149 -5.02 18.45 2.48
CA PHE A 149 -3.92 19.27 3.00
C PHE A 149 -4.03 20.70 2.46
N ASP A 150 -3.81 21.68 3.31
CA ASP A 150 -3.65 23.08 2.88
C ASP A 150 -2.24 23.37 2.36
N SER A 151 -2.00 24.62 1.98
CA SER A 151 -0.70 25.12 1.51
C SER A 151 0.41 25.10 2.57
N ARG A 152 0.09 24.78 3.84
CA ARG A 152 1.03 24.60 4.94
C ARG A 152 1.24 23.11 5.26
N GLY A 153 0.56 22.22 4.55
CA GLY A 153 0.60 20.77 4.78
C GLY A 153 -0.26 20.30 5.96
N MET A 154 -1.10 21.19 6.51
CA MET A 154 -2.01 20.88 7.61
C MET A 154 -3.28 20.25 7.07
N ILE A 155 -3.86 19.34 7.85
CA ILE A 155 -5.15 18.73 7.48
C ILE A 155 -6.26 19.78 7.58
N VAL A 156 -7.18 19.76 6.62
CA VAL A 156 -8.37 20.61 6.60
C VAL A 156 -9.63 19.73 6.50
N PRO A 157 -10.63 19.92 7.39
CA PRO A 157 -10.63 20.83 8.54
C PRO A 157 -9.57 20.50 9.61
N ALA A 158 -9.14 21.51 10.36
CA ALA A 158 -8.11 21.33 11.38
C ALA A 158 -8.63 20.44 12.52
N GLY A 159 -7.78 19.53 13.01
CA GLY A 159 -8.15 18.58 14.06
C GLY A 159 -8.84 17.32 13.53
N THR A 160 -9.16 17.23 12.24
CA THR A 160 -9.72 16.03 11.62
C THR A 160 -8.64 14.99 11.36
N GLY A 161 -8.95 13.72 11.64
CA GLY A 161 -8.07 12.58 11.43
C GLY A 161 -8.89 11.30 11.28
N GLY A 162 -8.20 10.17 11.16
CA GLY A 162 -8.85 8.88 10.98
C GLY A 162 -7.86 7.74 10.83
N VAL A 163 -8.38 6.55 10.60
CA VAL A 163 -7.62 5.34 10.36
C VAL A 163 -8.08 4.73 9.04
N ILE A 164 -7.11 4.33 8.23
CA ILE A 164 -7.33 3.56 7.01
C ILE A 164 -6.85 2.15 7.28
N PHE A 165 -7.76 1.18 7.24
CA PHE A 165 -7.47 -0.23 7.46
C PHE A 165 -7.20 -0.94 6.14
N LEU A 166 -6.23 -1.84 6.15
CA LEU A 166 -5.85 -2.69 5.04
C LEU A 166 -5.88 -4.14 5.49
N THR A 167 -6.57 -5.01 4.74
CA THR A 167 -6.61 -6.45 4.97
C THR A 167 -6.27 -7.19 3.70
N HIS A 168 -5.77 -8.42 3.84
CA HIS A 168 -5.60 -9.29 2.69
C HIS A 168 -6.89 -10.07 2.41
N GLU A 169 -7.26 -10.23 1.14
CA GLU A 169 -8.49 -10.94 0.71
C GLU A 169 -8.47 -12.43 1.08
N ASP A 170 -7.29 -13.06 0.99
CA ASP A 170 -7.11 -14.49 1.30
C ASP A 170 -6.80 -14.78 2.79
N ASP A 171 -6.55 -13.76 3.62
CA ASP A 171 -6.12 -13.93 5.02
C ASP A 171 -6.64 -12.79 5.89
N PRO A 172 -7.77 -12.97 6.59
CA PRO A 172 -8.37 -11.92 7.42
C PRO A 172 -7.55 -11.59 8.67
N SER A 173 -6.56 -12.42 9.02
CA SER A 173 -5.63 -12.13 10.13
C SER A 173 -4.49 -11.19 9.70
N ALA A 174 -4.25 -11.07 8.40
CA ALA A 174 -3.27 -10.16 7.84
C ALA A 174 -3.86 -8.75 7.72
N VAL A 175 -3.70 -7.97 8.79
CA VAL A 175 -4.23 -6.61 8.89
C VAL A 175 -3.12 -5.60 9.16
N ALA A 176 -3.18 -4.47 8.46
CA ALA A 176 -2.38 -3.28 8.71
C ALA A 176 -3.29 -2.04 8.75
N ALA A 177 -2.78 -0.93 9.25
CA ALA A 177 -3.52 0.32 9.25
C ALA A 177 -2.61 1.52 9.08
N VAL A 178 -3.17 2.64 8.60
CA VAL A 178 -2.51 3.94 8.60
C VAL A 178 -3.36 4.90 9.40
N SER A 179 -2.85 5.38 10.54
CA SER A 179 -3.50 6.42 11.32
C SER A 179 -3.05 7.80 10.85
N ILE A 180 -4.00 8.70 10.70
CA ILE A 180 -3.80 10.11 10.39
C ILE A 180 -4.29 10.91 11.60
N SER A 181 -3.37 11.60 12.29
CA SER A 181 -3.74 12.46 13.43
C SER A 181 -4.25 13.81 12.96
N GLY A 182 -5.09 14.48 13.76
CA GLY A 182 -5.56 15.84 13.50
C GLY A 182 -4.45 16.89 13.39
N ALA A 183 -3.25 16.59 13.89
CA ALA A 183 -2.06 17.42 13.76
C ALA A 183 -1.28 17.15 12.45
N GLY A 184 -1.73 16.20 11.63
CA GLY A 184 -1.02 15.79 10.43
C GLY A 184 0.14 14.81 10.70
N ALA A 185 0.07 13.93 11.69
CA ALA A 185 1.03 12.82 11.76
C ALA A 185 0.44 11.60 11.05
N PHE A 186 1.22 10.94 10.20
CA PHE A 186 0.87 9.64 9.64
C PHE A 186 1.68 8.56 10.34
N ARG A 187 1.04 7.44 10.70
CA ARG A 187 1.73 6.27 11.25
C ARG A 187 1.17 4.99 10.65
N ALA A 188 2.06 4.11 10.22
CA ALA A 188 1.72 2.77 9.79
C ALA A 188 1.70 1.82 10.99
N TRP A 189 0.72 0.94 11.03
CA TRP A 189 0.52 -0.04 12.09
C TRP A 189 0.37 -1.42 11.48
N ARG A 190 0.79 -2.43 12.24
CA ARG A 190 0.61 -3.85 11.98
C ARG A 190 -0.22 -4.48 13.08
N TYR A 191 -1.16 -5.33 12.70
CA TYR A 191 -1.95 -6.12 13.63
C TYR A 191 -1.34 -7.52 13.80
N ARG A 192 -1.03 -7.91 15.03
CA ARG A 192 -0.54 -9.27 15.38
C ARG A 192 -1.01 -9.67 16.77
N GLY A 193 -1.51 -10.89 16.91
CA GLY A 193 -1.86 -11.46 18.21
C GLY A 193 -2.89 -10.64 19.00
N GLY A 194 -3.84 -9.99 18.31
CA GLY A 194 -4.86 -9.15 18.94
C GLY A 194 -4.41 -7.71 19.27
N GLY A 195 -3.18 -7.33 18.93
CA GLY A 195 -2.62 -6.02 19.25
C GLY A 195 -2.03 -5.29 18.04
N TRP A 196 -1.87 -3.97 18.19
CA TRP A 196 -1.28 -3.08 17.19
C TRP A 196 0.16 -2.71 17.55
N SER A 197 1.05 -2.70 16.57
CA SER A 197 2.46 -2.30 16.70
C SER A 197 2.93 -1.55 15.44
N GLU A 198 3.98 -0.74 15.57
CA GLU A 198 4.54 0.07 14.46
C GLU A 198 5.57 -0.69 13.59
#